data_AF-V9Z9G7-F1
#
_entry.id   AF-V9Z9G7-F1
#
_cell.length_a   1.000
_cell.length_b   1.000
_cell.length_c   1.000
_cell.angle_alpha   90.00
_cell.angle_beta   90.00
_cell.angle_gamma   90.00
#
_symmetry.space_group_name_H-M   'P 1'
#
loop_
_entity.id
_entity.type
_entity.pdbx_description
1 polymer ?
#
loop_
_entity_poly.entity_id
_entity_poly.type
_entity_poly.pdbx_seq_one_letter_code
_entity_poly.pdbx_strand_id
1 'polypeptide(L)'
;MIDLEERVNRVFNPDLRPLVSEAYRCYVSGSARGAIVLTWTAVCADLIAKAQILHEEGESHARDLVADVELAQGSAESEAIPIMLALEKTLLDTAEKLELIDFTQRKQLERIRDDRHLCAHPSIRPLGELYEPTMEYARAHLAAALEAVLIHPPSQGRKIVGSFLKHVVDPGFVYDTEYLTHTFFDRVRPSARSKVVEAAAKFAVLAIEDPAIKIKPEKFADRMAKCLRSFAERDADLVKKAVAKQMARLETAEPSVQLQALGRLGDLPAFWASLGTPVRNLLNTKIETIGNRAPYKEITTAEAQALALVAHPELRATLPALIEAFSKLWYIPRADIIAQRPDPYFTPFLPALLKDVGSFDRGQEVAEKAVLPCAGFLTLPELEQVLTEWNDNDQCWGRAMPGYLVELYTLTSHLGEGRRRLWTPILEDVRGDERVFNLIASGIGSTEASST
;
A
#
# COMPACT_ATOMS: atom_id res chain seq x y z
N MET A 1 13.01 10.84 -18.48
CA MET A 1 13.69 11.80 -17.58
C MET A 1 12.96 13.12 -17.73
N ILE A 2 12.38 13.65 -16.66
CA ILE A 2 11.57 14.89 -16.69
C ILE A 2 12.47 16.07 -17.05
N ASP A 3 12.00 16.93 -17.96
CA ASP A 3 12.74 18.12 -18.40
C ASP A 3 12.96 19.13 -17.27
N LEU A 4 14.01 19.96 -17.39
CA LEU A 4 14.36 20.93 -16.35
C LEU A 4 13.28 22.01 -16.20
N GLU A 5 12.65 22.45 -17.28
CA GLU A 5 11.56 23.43 -17.24
C GLU A 5 10.35 22.87 -16.47
N GLU A 6 10.01 21.60 -16.72
CA GLU A 6 8.92 20.93 -16.00
C GLU A 6 9.21 20.82 -14.50
N ARG A 7 10.47 20.60 -14.11
CA ARG A 7 10.88 20.59 -12.70
C ARG A 7 10.79 21.97 -12.05
N VAL A 8 11.11 23.04 -12.76
CA VAL A 8 10.94 24.44 -12.27
C VAL A 8 9.47 24.72 -11.97
N ASN A 9 8.55 24.21 -12.79
CA ASN A 9 7.10 24.35 -12.53
C ASN A 9 6.63 23.56 -11.29
N ARG A 10 7.40 22.58 -10.83
CA ARG A 10 7.13 21.78 -9.61
C ARG A 10 7.75 22.36 -8.34
N VAL A 11 8.41 23.53 -8.40
CA VAL A 11 8.90 24.22 -7.20
C VAL A 11 7.74 24.38 -6.20
N PHE A 12 7.98 23.88 -4.99
CA PHE A 12 6.96 23.71 -3.95
C PHE A 12 6.46 25.07 -3.45
N ASN A 13 7.39 25.98 -3.14
CA ASN A 13 7.06 27.32 -2.66
C ASN A 13 6.70 28.23 -3.85
N PRO A 14 5.43 28.65 -3.99
CA PRO A 14 5.01 29.49 -5.11
C PRO A 14 5.71 30.85 -5.13
N ASP A 15 6.06 31.40 -3.96
CA ASP A 15 6.68 32.73 -3.84
C ASP A 15 8.14 32.72 -4.33
N LEU A 16 8.79 31.56 -4.31
CA LEU A 16 10.17 31.38 -4.80
C LEU A 16 10.26 30.92 -6.25
N ARG A 17 9.14 30.45 -6.83
CA ARG A 17 9.10 30.01 -8.24
C ARG A 17 9.58 31.09 -9.22
N PRO A 18 9.27 32.40 -9.06
CA PRO A 18 9.83 33.44 -9.92
C PRO A 18 11.36 33.49 -9.90
N LEU A 19 11.97 33.40 -8.71
CA LEU A 19 13.42 33.42 -8.55
C LEU A 19 14.09 32.19 -9.19
N VAL A 20 13.51 31.00 -9.03
CA VAL A 20 14.01 29.78 -9.69
C VAL A 20 13.83 29.87 -11.21
N SER A 21 12.73 30.47 -11.68
CA SER A 21 12.50 30.71 -13.11
C SER A 21 13.52 31.69 -13.68
N GLU A 22 13.96 32.68 -12.91
CA GLU A 22 15.03 33.59 -13.30
C GLU A 22 16.37 32.87 -13.42
N ALA A 23 16.71 32.00 -12.45
CA ALA A 23 17.90 31.15 -12.53
C ALA A 23 17.89 30.26 -13.79
N TYR A 24 16.73 29.68 -14.12
CA TYR A 24 16.53 28.91 -15.34
C TYR A 24 16.69 29.77 -16.61
N ARG A 25 16.16 31.00 -16.63
CA ARG A 25 16.34 31.93 -17.77
C ARG A 25 17.81 32.30 -17.96
N CYS A 26 18.57 32.54 -16.89
CA CYS A 26 20.02 32.75 -16.97
C CYS A 26 20.72 31.53 -17.57
N TYR A 27 20.28 30.32 -17.21
CA TYR A 27 20.78 29.10 -17.83
C TYR A 27 20.46 29.05 -19.33
N VAL A 28 19.20 29.26 -19.73
CA VAL A 28 18.80 29.19 -21.14
C VAL A 28 19.48 30.27 -21.99
N SER A 29 19.74 31.45 -21.42
CA SER A 29 20.37 32.58 -22.13
C SER A 29 21.90 32.53 -22.19
N GLY A 30 22.54 31.50 -21.61
CA GLY A 30 24.00 31.36 -21.63
C GLY A 30 24.74 32.11 -20.51
N SER A 31 24.03 32.58 -19.48
CA SER A 31 24.60 33.26 -18.31
C SER A 31 24.85 32.27 -17.16
N ALA A 32 25.92 31.47 -17.27
CA ALA A 32 26.25 30.43 -16.27
C ALA A 32 26.43 30.98 -14.85
N ARG A 33 27.18 32.08 -14.70
CA ARG A 33 27.43 32.73 -13.40
C ARG A 33 26.12 33.21 -12.76
N GLY A 34 25.26 33.86 -13.54
CA GLY A 34 23.96 34.34 -13.08
C GLY A 34 23.06 33.18 -12.64
N ALA A 35 23.02 32.10 -13.42
CA ALA A 35 22.25 30.91 -13.08
C ALA A 35 22.70 30.28 -11.75
N ILE A 36 24.01 30.15 -11.51
CA ILE A 36 24.55 29.59 -10.27
C ILE A 36 24.24 30.47 -9.07
N VAL A 37 24.45 31.79 -9.20
CA VAL A 37 24.17 32.75 -8.11
C VAL A 37 22.70 32.70 -7.72
N LEU A 38 21.78 32.80 -8.69
CA LEU A 38 20.34 32.78 -8.42
C LEU A 38 19.85 31.42 -7.90
N THR A 39 20.44 30.32 -8.38
CA THR A 39 20.14 28.96 -7.86
C THR A 39 20.45 28.88 -6.38
N TRP A 40 21.63 29.35 -5.96
CA TRP A 40 22.00 29.34 -4.55
C TRP A 40 21.10 30.26 -3.71
N THR A 41 20.81 31.47 -4.21
CA THR A 41 19.88 32.39 -3.54
C THR A 41 18.51 31.75 -3.32
N ALA A 42 17.99 31.03 -4.31
CA ALA A 42 16.72 30.32 -4.19
C ALA A 42 16.78 29.19 -3.15
N VAL A 43 17.88 28.42 -3.11
CA VAL A 43 18.09 27.37 -2.09
C VAL A 43 18.07 27.98 -0.68
N CYS A 44 18.79 29.09 -0.47
CA CYS A 44 18.82 29.74 0.83
C CYS A 44 17.44 30.21 1.28
N ALA A 45 16.72 30.92 0.41
CA ALA A 45 15.39 31.42 0.69
C ALA A 45 14.39 30.29 0.99
N ASP A 46 14.45 29.19 0.24
CA ASP A 46 13.53 28.07 0.41
C ASP A 46 13.81 27.27 1.68
N LEU A 47 15.09 27.07 2.05
CA LEU A 47 15.44 26.44 3.32
C LEU A 47 15.00 27.27 4.53
N ILE A 48 15.12 28.59 4.46
CA ILE A 48 14.63 29.50 5.50
C ILE A 48 13.11 29.41 5.63
N ALA A 49 12.38 29.54 4.51
CA ALA A 49 10.92 29.43 4.51
C ALA A 49 10.43 28.09 5.08
N LYS A 50 11.11 27.00 4.72
CA LYS A 50 10.80 25.66 5.26
C LYS A 50 11.09 25.54 6.75
N ALA A 51 12.18 26.15 7.23
CA ALA A 51 12.51 26.16 8.65
C ALA A 51 11.47 26.95 9.47
N GLN A 52 10.96 28.07 8.95
CA GLN A 52 9.88 28.84 9.57
C GLN A 52 8.60 28.00 9.72
N ILE A 53 8.16 27.33 8.65
CA ILE A 53 7.00 26.44 8.71
C ILE A 53 7.21 25.32 9.74
N LEU A 54 8.40 24.70 9.75
CA LEU A 54 8.70 23.64 10.72
C LEU A 54 8.72 24.16 12.17
N HIS A 55 9.17 25.40 12.38
CA HIS A 55 9.18 26.05 13.69
C HIS A 55 7.75 26.32 14.19
N GLU A 56 6.86 26.83 13.33
CA GLU A 56 5.43 27.01 13.65
C GLU A 56 4.76 25.68 14.02
N GLU A 57 5.19 24.58 13.39
CA GLU A 57 4.78 23.22 13.73
C GLU A 57 5.51 22.63 14.96
N GLY A 58 6.24 23.44 15.74
CA GLY A 58 6.87 23.04 17.01
C GLY A 58 8.24 22.36 16.90
N GLU A 59 8.95 22.48 15.77
CA GLU A 59 10.31 21.94 15.65
C GLU A 59 11.33 22.79 16.40
N SER A 60 12.03 22.18 17.37
CA SER A 60 12.99 22.89 18.22
C SER A 60 14.30 23.18 17.49
N HIS A 61 14.75 22.32 16.56
CA HIS A 61 15.98 22.56 15.80
C HIS A 61 15.90 23.75 14.83
N ALA A 62 14.69 24.22 14.50
CA ALA A 62 14.50 25.39 13.65
C ALA A 62 14.56 26.72 14.42
N ARG A 63 14.46 26.68 15.76
CA ARG A 63 14.27 27.86 16.61
C ARG A 63 15.36 28.91 16.43
N ASP A 64 16.62 28.52 16.51
CA ASP A 64 17.74 29.47 16.48
C ASP A 64 17.83 30.14 15.09
N LEU A 65 17.68 29.36 14.02
CA LEU A 65 17.65 29.88 12.65
C LEU A 65 16.51 30.88 12.43
N VAL A 66 15.30 30.56 12.93
CA VAL A 66 14.14 31.46 12.78
C VAL A 66 14.33 32.73 13.59
N ALA A 67 14.84 32.65 14.83
CA ALA A 67 15.12 33.81 15.66
C ALA A 67 16.16 34.75 15.02
N ASP A 68 17.23 34.20 14.42
CA ASP A 68 18.25 34.99 13.71
C ASP A 68 17.68 35.66 12.44
N VAL A 69 16.77 34.99 11.72
CA VAL A 69 16.08 35.56 10.56
C VAL A 69 15.14 36.70 10.97
N GLU A 70 14.34 36.50 12.03
CA GLU A 70 13.46 37.53 12.58
C GLU A 70 14.26 38.75 13.07
N LEU A 71 15.41 38.52 13.72
CA LEU A 71 16.34 39.57 14.11
C LEU A 71 16.83 40.36 12.89
N ALA A 72 17.29 39.67 11.84
CA ALA A 72 17.73 40.33 10.61
C ALA A 72 16.61 41.15 9.95
N GLN A 73 15.37 40.64 9.93
CA GLN A 73 14.21 41.33 9.37
C GLN A 73 13.79 42.56 10.18
N GLY A 74 14.04 42.59 11.49
CA GLY A 74 13.78 43.72 12.38
C GLY A 74 14.91 44.75 12.47
N SER A 75 16.08 44.46 11.90
CA SER A 75 17.27 45.30 11.96
C SER A 75 17.41 46.26 10.77
N ALA A 76 18.24 47.30 10.94
CA ALA A 76 18.67 48.13 9.82
C ALA A 76 19.57 47.34 8.85
N GLU A 77 19.62 47.75 7.57
CA GLU A 77 20.35 47.02 6.52
C GLU A 77 21.82 46.72 6.86
N SER A 78 22.51 47.68 7.49
CA SER A 78 23.91 47.54 7.91
C SER A 78 24.13 46.43 8.94
N GLU A 79 23.10 46.08 9.72
CA GLU A 79 23.13 45.02 10.73
C GLU A 79 22.56 43.70 10.17
N ALA A 80 21.54 43.78 9.32
CA ALA A 80 20.90 42.62 8.71
C ALA A 80 21.84 41.83 7.78
N ILE A 81 22.67 42.52 6.99
CA ILE A 81 23.58 41.88 6.03
C ILE A 81 24.58 40.92 6.74
N PRO A 82 25.33 41.34 7.78
CA PRO A 82 26.19 40.44 8.54
C PRO A 82 25.48 39.21 9.12
N ILE A 83 24.25 39.38 9.63
CA ILE A 83 23.45 38.28 10.20
C ILE A 83 23.12 37.26 9.10
N MET A 84 22.61 37.72 7.97
CA MET A 84 22.27 36.84 6.84
C MET A 84 23.49 36.11 6.28
N LEU A 85 24.66 36.75 6.24
CA LEU A 85 25.92 36.11 5.84
C LEU A 85 26.40 35.05 6.84
N ALA A 86 26.15 35.25 8.14
CA ALA A 86 26.45 34.25 9.16
C ALA A 86 25.50 33.05 9.03
N LEU A 87 24.21 33.30 8.81
CA LEU A 87 23.20 32.27 8.58
C LEU A 87 23.52 31.41 7.35
N GLU A 88 23.95 32.02 6.24
CA GLU A 88 24.33 31.30 5.01
C GLU A 88 25.39 30.21 5.27
N LYS A 89 26.29 30.43 6.23
CA LYS A 89 27.37 29.48 6.58
C LYS A 89 26.86 28.24 7.30
N THR A 90 25.85 28.37 8.15
CA THR A 90 25.31 27.29 9.00
C THR A 90 24.02 26.70 8.47
N LEU A 91 23.41 27.31 7.45
CA LEU A 91 22.09 26.94 6.92
C LEU A 91 22.00 25.47 6.50
N LEU A 92 23.02 24.94 5.82
CA LEU A 92 23.03 23.55 5.38
C LEU A 92 23.14 22.56 6.56
N ASP A 93 23.82 22.93 7.64
CA ASP A 93 23.90 22.10 8.85
C ASP A 93 22.55 22.07 9.57
N THR A 94 21.86 23.20 9.65
CA THR A 94 20.49 23.27 10.17
C THR A 94 19.52 22.49 9.28
N ALA A 95 19.64 22.61 7.96
CA ALA A 95 18.81 21.85 7.03
C ALA A 95 18.99 20.33 7.17
N GLU A 96 20.22 19.85 7.40
CA GLU A 96 20.50 18.43 7.65
C GLU A 96 19.89 17.98 9.00
N LYS A 97 20.03 18.79 10.07
CA LYS A 97 19.38 18.52 11.38
C LYS A 97 17.86 18.46 11.29
N LEU A 98 17.27 19.32 10.46
CA LEU A 98 15.83 19.35 10.18
C LEU A 98 15.37 18.23 9.23
N GLU A 99 16.27 17.33 8.80
CA GLU A 99 16.01 16.30 7.79
C GLU A 99 15.45 16.89 6.46
N LEU A 100 15.74 18.16 6.17
CA LEU A 100 15.39 18.85 4.91
C LEU A 100 16.38 18.53 3.78
N ILE A 101 17.52 17.91 4.07
CA ILE A 101 18.48 17.35 3.11
C ILE A 101 19.19 16.17 3.76
N ASP A 102 19.70 15.23 2.95
CA ASP A 102 20.62 14.19 3.40
C ASP A 102 22.09 14.61 3.23
N PHE A 103 23.02 13.76 3.70
CA PHE A 103 24.45 13.99 3.60
C PHE A 103 24.95 14.20 2.15
N THR A 104 24.42 13.42 1.20
CA THR A 104 24.85 13.50 -0.20
C THR A 104 24.36 14.79 -0.84
N GLN A 105 23.09 15.14 -0.58
CA GLN A 105 22.48 16.39 -1.00
C GLN A 105 23.21 17.59 -0.39
N ARG A 106 23.59 17.52 0.90
CA ARG A 106 24.42 18.54 1.54
C ARG A 106 25.73 18.75 0.79
N LYS A 107 26.42 17.68 0.41
CA LYS A 107 27.65 17.77 -0.41
C LYS A 107 27.43 18.39 -1.78
N GLN A 108 26.29 18.15 -2.41
CA GLN A 108 25.95 18.78 -3.68
C GLN A 108 25.67 20.28 -3.50
N LEU A 109 24.90 20.66 -2.48
CA LEU A 109 24.59 22.06 -2.17
C LEU A 109 25.82 22.86 -1.71
N GLU A 110 26.75 22.24 -0.97
CA GLU A 110 28.04 22.86 -0.62
C GLU A 110 28.82 23.28 -1.88
N ARG A 111 28.80 22.46 -2.94
CA ARG A 111 29.44 22.82 -4.22
C ARG A 111 28.77 24.01 -4.90
N ILE A 112 27.43 24.09 -4.85
CA ILE A 112 26.69 25.26 -5.38
C ILE A 112 27.12 26.53 -4.66
N ARG A 113 27.20 26.49 -3.32
CA ARG A 113 27.65 27.63 -2.49
C ARG A 113 29.07 28.05 -2.84
N ASP A 114 29.98 27.09 -2.92
CA ASP A 114 31.40 27.37 -3.20
C ASP A 114 31.58 27.96 -4.60
N ASP A 115 30.87 27.45 -5.61
CA ASP A 115 30.85 28.01 -6.96
C ASP A 115 30.16 29.39 -7.00
N ARG A 116 29.11 29.61 -6.20
CA ARG A 116 28.49 30.94 -6.05
C ARG A 116 29.50 31.94 -5.50
N HIS A 117 30.33 31.57 -4.53
CA HIS A 117 31.38 32.46 -4.02
C HIS A 117 32.35 32.87 -5.13
N LEU A 118 32.79 31.91 -5.97
CA LEU A 118 33.66 32.19 -7.11
C LEU A 118 32.96 33.08 -8.16
N CYS A 119 31.65 32.87 -8.39
CA CYS A 119 30.88 33.67 -9.34
C CYS A 119 30.68 35.13 -8.87
N ALA A 120 30.42 35.32 -7.57
CA ALA A 120 30.09 36.61 -6.97
C ALA A 120 31.32 37.44 -6.58
N HIS A 121 32.48 36.80 -6.37
CA HIS A 121 33.72 37.45 -5.95
C HIS A 121 34.88 37.16 -6.92
N PRO A 122 34.90 37.82 -8.09
CA PRO A 122 35.92 37.55 -9.12
C PRO A 122 37.36 37.82 -8.65
N SER A 123 37.53 38.68 -7.66
CA SER A 123 38.84 39.12 -7.14
C SER A 123 39.53 38.10 -6.22
N ILE A 124 38.90 36.95 -5.91
CA ILE A 124 39.48 35.94 -5.00
C ILE A 124 40.55 35.09 -5.68
N ARG A 125 40.59 35.04 -7.02
CA ARG A 125 41.59 34.25 -7.75
C ARG A 125 42.95 34.97 -7.87
N PRO A 126 44.08 34.27 -7.62
CA PRO A 126 45.39 34.81 -7.95
C PRO A 126 45.41 35.17 -9.44
N LEU A 127 45.93 36.35 -9.79
CA LEU A 127 46.07 36.85 -11.17
C LEU A 127 44.80 37.47 -11.81
N GLY A 128 43.69 37.60 -11.07
CA GLY A 128 42.50 38.33 -11.54
C GLY A 128 41.69 37.61 -12.62
N GLU A 129 41.92 36.31 -12.82
CA GLU A 129 41.13 35.48 -13.72
C GLU A 129 39.68 35.35 -13.24
N LEU A 130 38.73 35.61 -14.14
CA LEU A 130 37.31 35.43 -13.86
C LEU A 130 36.99 33.94 -13.77
N TYR A 131 36.13 33.56 -12.82
CA TYR A 131 35.56 32.23 -12.84
C TYR A 131 34.52 32.10 -13.95
N GLU A 132 34.79 31.22 -14.91
CA GLU A 132 33.93 30.95 -16.06
C GLU A 132 33.39 29.51 -16.02
N PRO A 133 32.31 29.26 -15.25
CA PRO A 133 31.66 27.95 -15.23
C PRO A 133 30.98 27.68 -16.56
N THR A 134 30.97 26.41 -16.99
CA THR A 134 30.23 26.02 -18.21
C THR A 134 28.73 25.99 -17.96
N MET A 135 27.95 26.02 -19.05
CA MET A 135 26.49 25.88 -18.97
C MET A 135 26.07 24.52 -18.41
N GLU A 136 26.87 23.48 -18.63
CA GLU A 136 26.62 22.14 -18.07
C GLU A 136 26.73 22.13 -16.55
N TYR A 137 27.70 22.87 -15.99
CA TYR A 137 27.82 23.07 -14.54
C TYR A 137 26.63 23.82 -13.97
N ALA A 138 26.22 24.93 -14.61
CA ALA A 138 25.04 25.68 -14.21
C ALA A 138 23.76 24.81 -14.24
N ARG A 139 23.60 24.00 -15.29
CA ARG A 139 22.48 23.04 -15.41
C ARG A 139 22.50 22.00 -14.29
N ALA A 140 23.67 21.42 -14.01
CA ALA A 140 23.83 20.40 -12.97
C ALA A 140 23.50 20.96 -11.58
N HIS A 141 23.92 22.18 -11.28
CA HIS A 141 23.61 22.88 -10.02
C HIS A 141 22.12 23.16 -9.88
N LEU A 142 21.47 23.69 -10.92
CA LEU A 142 20.02 23.91 -10.89
C LEU A 142 19.24 22.61 -10.71
N ALA A 143 19.64 21.54 -11.41
CA ALA A 143 19.04 20.23 -11.25
C ALA A 143 19.22 19.67 -9.83
N ALA A 144 20.42 19.79 -9.26
CA ALA A 144 20.71 19.35 -7.90
C ALA A 144 19.91 20.15 -6.85
N ALA A 145 19.78 21.46 -7.01
CA ALA A 145 18.97 22.30 -6.13
C ALA A 145 17.49 21.94 -6.18
N LEU A 146 16.96 21.71 -7.39
CA LEU A 146 15.58 21.26 -7.60
C LEU A 146 15.33 19.92 -6.91
N GLU A 147 16.19 18.92 -7.13
CA GLU A 147 16.07 17.58 -6.58
C GLU A 147 16.33 17.50 -5.06
N ALA A 148 17.22 18.34 -4.52
CA ALA A 148 17.54 18.30 -3.10
C ALA A 148 16.50 19.03 -2.25
N VAL A 149 16.03 20.18 -2.74
CA VAL A 149 15.31 21.15 -1.91
C VAL A 149 14.04 21.64 -2.60
N LEU A 150 14.16 22.34 -3.74
CA LEU A 150 13.13 23.30 -4.19
C LEU A 150 11.78 22.69 -4.55
N ILE A 151 11.73 21.43 -5.01
CA ILE A 151 10.46 20.76 -5.37
C ILE A 151 9.79 20.03 -4.20
N HIS A 152 10.45 19.98 -3.05
CA HIS A 152 9.99 19.19 -1.90
C HIS A 152 9.31 20.06 -0.83
N PRO A 153 8.31 19.53 -0.10
CA PRO A 153 7.72 20.24 1.05
C PRO A 153 8.67 20.38 2.26
N PRO A 154 8.32 21.23 3.24
CA PRO A 154 8.91 21.27 4.59
C PRO A 154 8.52 20.04 5.41
N SER A 155 8.89 18.84 4.96
CA SER A 155 8.48 17.59 5.62
C SER A 155 9.64 16.93 6.36
N GLN A 156 9.43 16.61 7.64
CA GLN A 156 10.35 15.76 8.40
C GLN A 156 9.96 14.28 8.32
N GLY A 157 10.97 13.41 8.30
CA GLY A 157 10.77 11.96 8.30
C GLY A 157 10.00 11.45 9.52
N ARG A 158 10.23 12.02 10.71
CA ARG A 158 9.52 11.60 11.94
C ARG A 158 8.09 12.11 11.98
N LYS A 159 7.84 13.38 11.63
CA LYS A 159 6.48 13.95 11.62
C LYS A 159 5.59 13.25 10.60
N ILE A 160 6.09 12.95 9.39
CA ILE A 160 5.28 12.25 8.39
C ILE A 160 4.93 10.83 8.82
N VAL A 161 5.86 10.10 9.46
CA VAL A 161 5.55 8.79 10.05
C VAL A 161 4.49 8.94 11.14
N GLY A 162 4.62 9.93 12.03
CA GLY A 162 3.61 10.21 13.05
C GLY A 162 2.23 10.51 12.47
N SER A 163 2.16 11.34 11.43
CA SER A 163 0.92 11.66 10.69
C SER A 163 0.33 10.41 10.03
N PHE A 164 1.17 9.60 9.39
CA PHE A 164 0.77 8.34 8.78
C PHE A 164 0.20 7.37 9.82
N LEU A 165 0.88 7.15 10.94
CA LEU A 165 0.40 6.27 12.00
C LEU A 165 -0.94 6.78 12.56
N LYS A 166 -1.07 8.10 12.82
CA LYS A 166 -2.33 8.70 13.28
C LYS A 166 -3.47 8.44 12.29
N HIS A 167 -3.24 8.63 10.99
CA HIS A 167 -4.22 8.38 9.95
C HIS A 167 -4.68 6.91 9.93
N VAL A 168 -3.74 5.96 10.01
CA VAL A 168 -4.06 4.52 9.96
C VAL A 168 -4.76 4.03 11.24
N VAL A 169 -4.46 4.63 12.39
CA VAL A 169 -5.12 4.31 13.67
C VAL A 169 -6.55 4.87 13.74
N ASP A 170 -6.85 5.92 12.99
CA ASP A 170 -8.11 6.64 13.07
C ASP A 170 -9.33 5.69 13.00
N PRO A 171 -10.32 5.82 13.91
CA PRO A 171 -11.53 4.98 13.87
C PRO A 171 -12.26 5.06 12.53
N GLY A 172 -12.28 6.25 11.91
CA GLY A 172 -12.86 6.56 10.61
C GLY A 172 -11.92 6.31 9.43
N PHE A 173 -10.80 5.61 9.61
CA PHE A 173 -9.92 5.21 8.51
C PHE A 173 -10.71 4.49 7.40
N VAL A 174 -10.74 5.14 6.24
CA VAL A 174 -11.21 4.58 4.97
C VAL A 174 -9.98 4.25 4.14
N TYR A 175 -9.97 3.05 3.56
CA TYR A 175 -8.90 2.67 2.63
C TYR A 175 -9.13 3.36 1.29
N ASP A 176 -8.36 4.41 1.03
CA ASP A 176 -8.32 5.15 -0.22
C ASP A 176 -6.88 5.16 -0.74
N THR A 177 -6.64 4.37 -1.80
CA THR A 177 -5.32 4.20 -2.41
C THR A 177 -4.77 5.51 -2.99
N GLU A 178 -5.64 6.35 -3.58
CA GLU A 178 -5.21 7.61 -4.20
C GLU A 178 -4.77 8.61 -3.13
N TYR A 179 -5.60 8.82 -2.10
CA TYR A 179 -5.24 9.67 -0.97
C TYR A 179 -3.97 9.19 -0.26
N LEU A 180 -3.86 7.88 0.02
CA LEU A 180 -2.72 7.31 0.74
C LEU A 180 -1.41 7.50 -0.04
N THR A 181 -1.41 7.18 -1.34
CA THR A 181 -0.21 7.32 -2.18
C THR A 181 0.15 8.79 -2.39
N HIS A 182 -0.82 9.66 -2.65
CA HIS A 182 -0.55 11.09 -2.81
C HIS A 182 0.05 11.72 -1.54
N THR A 183 -0.54 11.43 -0.37
CA THR A 183 -0.20 12.10 0.89
C THR A 183 1.06 11.54 1.55
N PHE A 184 1.20 10.22 1.58
CA PHE A 184 2.25 9.54 2.35
C PHE A 184 3.38 8.95 1.50
N PHE A 185 3.29 9.10 0.17
CA PHE A 185 4.30 8.59 -0.75
C PHE A 185 4.78 9.67 -1.74
N ASP A 186 3.91 10.17 -2.60
CA ASP A 186 4.27 11.03 -3.74
C ASP A 186 4.76 12.41 -3.29
N ARG A 187 4.07 13.03 -2.32
CA ARG A 187 4.49 14.30 -1.72
C ARG A 187 5.53 14.16 -0.62
N VAL A 188 6.02 12.95 -0.38
CA VAL A 188 6.99 12.65 0.68
C VAL A 188 8.38 12.45 0.07
N ARG A 189 9.38 13.09 0.67
CA ARG A 189 10.79 12.94 0.27
C ARG A 189 11.25 11.48 0.35
N PRO A 190 12.19 11.02 -0.50
CA PRO A 190 12.60 9.62 -0.54
C PRO A 190 13.03 9.02 0.82
N SER A 191 13.82 9.75 1.60
CA SER A 191 14.28 9.30 2.92
C SER A 191 13.14 9.14 3.93
N ALA A 192 12.21 10.11 3.96
CA ALA A 192 11.02 10.10 4.79
C ALA A 192 10.02 9.03 4.35
N ARG A 193 9.87 8.83 3.04
CA ARG A 193 9.06 7.78 2.41
C ARG A 193 9.55 6.39 2.82
N SER A 194 10.87 6.15 2.82
CA SER A 194 11.43 4.88 3.32
C SER A 194 11.01 4.63 4.77
N LYS A 195 11.03 5.65 5.63
CA LYS A 195 10.59 5.52 7.04
C LYS A 195 9.09 5.17 7.16
N VAL A 196 8.24 5.76 6.32
CA VAL A 196 6.79 5.44 6.27
C VAL A 196 6.56 3.99 5.84
N VAL A 197 7.19 3.57 4.74
CA VAL A 197 7.06 2.20 4.22
C VAL A 197 7.64 1.18 5.21
N GLU A 198 8.75 1.50 5.87
CA GLU A 198 9.33 0.65 6.92
C GLU A 198 8.43 0.53 8.15
N ALA A 199 7.77 1.62 8.56
CA ALA A 199 6.77 1.56 9.63
C ALA A 199 5.60 0.65 9.24
N ALA A 200 5.07 0.81 8.03
CA ALA A 200 4.00 -0.05 7.52
C ALA A 200 4.43 -1.53 7.46
N ALA A 201 5.62 -1.83 6.94
CA ALA A 201 6.19 -3.18 6.89
C ALA A 201 6.35 -3.80 8.28
N LYS A 202 6.91 -3.05 9.24
CA LYS A 202 7.09 -3.49 10.62
C LYS A 202 5.77 -3.96 11.24
N PHE A 203 4.72 -3.15 11.17
CA PHE A 203 3.45 -3.48 11.81
C PHE A 203 2.64 -4.52 11.04
N ALA A 204 2.65 -4.47 9.70
CA ALA A 204 1.95 -5.46 8.89
C ALA A 204 2.53 -6.87 9.05
N VAL A 205 3.86 -7.01 9.13
CA VAL A 205 4.53 -8.31 9.25
C VAL A 205 4.42 -8.86 10.68
N LEU A 206 4.56 -8.02 11.71
CA LEU A 206 4.80 -8.51 13.07
C LEU A 206 3.63 -8.30 14.04
N ALA A 207 2.59 -7.56 13.66
CA ALA A 207 1.43 -7.26 14.51
C ALA A 207 1.83 -6.81 15.94
N ILE A 208 2.81 -5.89 16.01
CA ILE A 208 3.41 -5.45 17.28
C ILE A 208 2.40 -4.64 18.08
N GLU A 209 2.30 -4.97 19.37
CA GLU A 209 1.62 -4.14 20.36
C GLU A 209 2.48 -2.92 20.71
N ASP A 210 1.89 -1.73 20.58
CA ASP A 210 2.55 -0.46 20.87
C ASP A 210 1.60 0.38 21.75
N PRO A 211 2.02 0.80 22.96
CA PRO A 211 1.18 1.56 23.88
C PRO A 211 0.63 2.88 23.31
N ALA A 212 1.28 3.45 22.30
CA ALA A 212 0.81 4.66 21.63
C ALA A 212 -0.33 4.40 20.63
N ILE A 213 -0.58 3.13 20.28
CA ILE A 213 -1.50 2.72 19.22
C ILE A 213 -2.79 2.19 19.86
N LYS A 214 -3.86 2.99 19.79
CA LYS A 214 -5.15 2.70 20.43
C LYS A 214 -6.11 1.91 19.52
N ILE A 215 -5.61 0.85 18.89
CA ILE A 215 -6.39 -0.10 18.09
C ILE A 215 -5.79 -1.50 18.24
N LYS A 216 -6.62 -2.55 18.11
CA LYS A 216 -6.13 -3.93 18.21
C LYS A 216 -4.97 -4.19 17.23
N PRO A 217 -3.87 -4.83 17.66
CA PRO A 217 -2.68 -5.04 16.82
C PRO A 217 -2.98 -5.73 15.49
N GLU A 218 -3.90 -6.69 15.47
CA GLU A 218 -4.28 -7.42 14.26
C GLU A 218 -4.97 -6.49 13.26
N LYS A 219 -5.97 -5.72 13.72
CA LYS A 219 -6.68 -4.73 12.88
C LYS A 219 -5.72 -3.66 12.38
N PHE A 220 -4.76 -3.25 13.20
CA PHE A 220 -3.73 -2.30 12.79
C PHE A 220 -2.84 -2.87 11.69
N ALA A 221 -2.34 -4.09 11.89
CA ALA A 221 -1.50 -4.78 10.93
C ALA A 221 -2.22 -4.99 9.59
N ASP A 222 -3.51 -5.32 9.60
CA ASP A 222 -4.33 -5.45 8.39
C ASP A 222 -4.42 -4.13 7.61
N ARG A 223 -4.66 -3.01 8.30
CA ARG A 223 -4.66 -1.68 7.67
C ARG A 223 -3.28 -1.32 7.11
N MET A 224 -2.21 -1.66 7.83
CA MET A 224 -0.83 -1.47 7.36
C MET A 224 -0.52 -2.30 6.12
N ALA A 225 -1.01 -3.54 6.04
CA ALA A 225 -0.86 -4.38 4.86
C ALA A 225 -1.62 -3.82 3.64
N LYS A 226 -2.78 -3.19 3.84
CA LYS A 226 -3.45 -2.45 2.77
C LYS A 226 -2.60 -1.28 2.27
N CYS A 227 -2.02 -0.50 3.18
CA CYS A 227 -1.12 0.60 2.83
C CYS A 227 0.12 0.11 2.06
N LEU A 228 0.72 -1.02 2.46
CA LEU A 228 1.86 -1.61 1.75
C LEU A 228 1.53 -2.03 0.32
N ARG A 229 0.33 -2.54 0.05
CA ARG A 229 -0.10 -2.86 -1.31
C ARG A 229 -0.15 -1.59 -2.17
N SER A 230 -0.76 -0.53 -1.66
CA SER A 230 -0.78 0.79 -2.33
C SER A 230 0.63 1.34 -2.60
N PHE A 231 1.56 1.18 -1.65
CA PHE A 231 2.94 1.62 -1.84
C PHE A 231 3.70 0.72 -2.83
N ALA A 232 3.39 -0.57 -2.89
CA ALA A 232 4.04 -1.51 -3.81
C ALA A 232 3.67 -1.23 -5.28
N GLU A 233 2.46 -0.72 -5.54
CA GLU A 233 2.05 -0.24 -6.87
C GLU A 233 2.89 0.95 -7.34
N ARG A 234 3.44 1.75 -6.41
CA ARG A 234 4.29 2.92 -6.73
C ARG A 234 5.78 2.58 -6.76
N ASP A 235 6.25 1.74 -5.86
CA ASP A 235 7.66 1.34 -5.74
C ASP A 235 7.79 -0.05 -5.08
N ALA A 236 7.69 -1.09 -5.91
CA ALA A 236 7.79 -2.47 -5.47
C ALA A 236 9.13 -2.79 -4.79
N ASP A 237 10.23 -2.17 -5.24
CA ASP A 237 11.57 -2.40 -4.70
C ASP A 237 11.73 -1.81 -3.30
N LEU A 238 11.18 -0.62 -3.05
CA LEU A 238 11.18 -0.01 -1.73
C LEU A 238 10.39 -0.87 -0.73
N VAL A 239 9.20 -1.33 -1.12
CA VAL A 239 8.37 -2.21 -0.27
C VAL A 239 9.09 -3.55 -0.02
N LYS A 240 9.68 -4.15 -1.05
CA LYS A 240 10.47 -5.39 -0.89
C LYS A 240 11.62 -5.21 0.10
N LYS A 241 12.39 -4.12 0.00
CA LYS A 241 13.47 -3.81 0.96
C LYS A 241 12.93 -3.64 2.39
N ALA A 242 11.81 -2.93 2.55
CA ALA A 242 11.20 -2.70 3.87
C ALA A 242 10.65 -3.99 4.51
N VAL A 243 10.01 -4.86 3.72
CA VAL A 243 9.52 -6.16 4.16
C VAL A 243 10.68 -7.10 4.49
N ALA A 244 11.72 -7.16 3.65
CA ALA A 244 12.91 -7.97 3.89
C ALA A 244 13.58 -7.67 5.24
N LYS A 245 13.61 -6.39 5.67
CA LYS A 245 14.14 -6.00 6.99
C LYS A 245 13.42 -6.65 8.18
N GLN A 246 12.19 -7.14 8.00
CA GLN A 246 11.40 -7.77 9.08
C GLN A 246 11.48 -9.30 9.08
N MET A 247 12.08 -9.93 8.06
CA MET A 247 12.03 -11.39 7.90
C MET A 247 12.76 -12.14 9.02
N ALA A 248 13.92 -11.65 9.45
CA ALA A 248 14.65 -12.25 10.58
C ALA A 248 13.83 -12.20 11.89
N ARG A 249 13.02 -11.15 12.07
CA ARG A 249 12.14 -11.01 13.24
C ARG A 249 10.89 -11.88 13.12
N LEU A 250 10.40 -12.09 11.91
CA LEU A 250 9.28 -12.99 11.64
C LEU A 250 9.67 -14.45 11.90
N GLU A 251 10.89 -14.84 11.52
CA GLU A 251 11.43 -16.18 11.74
C GLU A 251 11.45 -16.58 13.22
N THR A 252 11.76 -15.64 14.11
CA THR A 252 11.78 -15.87 15.57
C THR A 252 10.49 -15.46 16.29
N ALA A 253 9.48 -14.96 15.56
CA ALA A 253 8.21 -14.55 16.15
C ALA A 253 7.36 -15.75 16.60
N GLU A 254 6.37 -15.46 17.43
CA GLU A 254 5.38 -16.44 17.87
C GLU A 254 4.70 -17.14 16.67
N PRO A 255 4.39 -18.45 16.78
CA PRO A 255 3.71 -19.22 15.73
C PRO A 255 2.44 -18.56 15.16
N SER A 256 1.66 -17.89 16.00
CA SER A 256 0.44 -17.17 15.60
C SER A 256 0.76 -15.97 14.72
N VAL A 257 1.79 -15.20 15.04
CA VAL A 257 2.23 -14.03 14.26
C VAL A 257 2.71 -14.45 12.88
N GLN A 258 3.48 -15.54 12.79
CA GLN A 258 3.96 -16.11 11.52
C GLN A 258 2.81 -16.45 10.58
N LEU A 259 1.78 -17.13 11.11
CA LEU A 259 0.61 -17.53 10.33
C LEU A 259 -0.26 -16.33 9.93
N GLN A 260 -0.46 -15.38 10.84
CA GLN A 260 -1.19 -14.15 10.55
C GLN A 260 -0.48 -13.31 9.48
N ALA A 261 0.85 -13.20 9.55
CA ALA A 261 1.63 -12.53 8.52
C ALA A 261 1.47 -13.19 7.15
N LEU A 262 1.48 -14.53 7.13
CA LEU A 262 1.23 -15.31 5.91
C LEU A 262 -0.17 -15.02 5.35
N GLY A 263 -1.24 -15.14 6.14
CA GLY A 263 -2.59 -14.84 5.66
C GLY A 263 -2.77 -13.40 5.18
N ARG A 264 -2.15 -12.44 5.88
CA ARG A 264 -2.28 -10.99 5.61
C ARG A 264 -1.47 -10.50 4.42
N LEU A 265 -0.26 -11.01 4.23
CA LEU A 265 0.71 -10.52 3.24
C LEU A 265 1.03 -11.56 2.16
N GLY A 266 0.46 -12.75 2.25
CA GLY A 266 0.75 -13.87 1.36
C GLY A 266 0.27 -13.68 -0.07
N ASP A 267 -0.38 -12.59 -0.46
CA ASP A 267 -0.63 -12.24 -1.87
C ASP A 267 0.30 -11.11 -2.36
N LEU A 268 1.17 -10.58 -1.50
CA LEU A 268 2.09 -9.50 -1.83
C LEU A 268 3.41 -10.09 -2.38
N PRO A 269 3.79 -9.85 -3.65
CA PRO A 269 5.03 -10.41 -4.22
C PRO A 269 6.29 -10.03 -3.43
N ALA A 270 6.31 -8.82 -2.84
CA ALA A 270 7.39 -8.33 -1.99
C ALA A 270 7.62 -9.19 -0.73
N PHE A 271 6.55 -9.79 -0.18
CA PHE A 271 6.64 -10.73 0.94
C PHE A 271 7.33 -12.03 0.52
N TRP A 272 6.86 -12.66 -0.56
CA TRP A 272 7.43 -13.93 -1.05
C TRP A 272 8.87 -13.83 -1.51
N ALA A 273 9.18 -12.75 -2.22
CA ALA A 273 10.54 -12.47 -2.66
C ALA A 273 11.52 -12.27 -1.48
N SER A 274 11.00 -12.05 -0.27
CA SER A 274 11.76 -11.85 0.95
C SER A 274 11.81 -13.10 1.85
N LEU A 275 10.97 -14.11 1.62
CA LEU A 275 10.98 -15.35 2.43
C LEU A 275 12.16 -16.25 2.07
N GLY A 276 13.06 -16.48 3.02
CA GLY A 276 14.11 -17.49 2.93
C GLY A 276 13.61 -18.92 3.12
N THR A 277 14.42 -19.90 2.74
CA THR A 277 14.12 -21.35 2.87
C THR A 277 13.69 -21.78 4.28
N PRO A 278 14.33 -21.33 5.37
CA PRO A 278 13.94 -21.73 6.73
C PRO A 278 12.48 -21.39 7.06
N VAL A 279 12.06 -20.16 6.76
CA VAL A 279 10.69 -19.68 7.02
C VAL A 279 9.69 -20.42 6.12
N ARG A 280 10.02 -20.70 4.86
CA ARG A 280 9.16 -21.48 3.96
C ARG A 280 8.92 -22.90 4.49
N ASN A 281 9.97 -23.58 4.96
CA ASN A 281 9.86 -24.91 5.56
C ASN A 281 8.99 -24.88 6.81
N LEU A 282 9.22 -23.90 7.68
CA LEU A 282 8.43 -23.69 8.89
C LEU A 282 6.93 -23.49 8.58
N LEU A 283 6.61 -22.66 7.57
CA LEU A 283 5.24 -22.42 7.14
C LEU A 283 4.59 -23.68 6.55
N ASN A 284 5.30 -24.44 5.72
CA ASN A 284 4.80 -25.73 5.20
C ASN A 284 4.44 -26.70 6.32
N THR A 285 5.34 -26.89 7.30
CA THR A 285 5.06 -27.78 8.43
C THR A 285 3.82 -27.34 9.22
N LYS A 286 3.60 -26.02 9.39
CA LYS A 286 2.39 -25.51 10.04
C LYS A 286 1.13 -25.80 9.23
N ILE A 287 1.19 -25.60 7.91
CA ILE A 287 0.08 -25.87 6.98
C ILE A 287 -0.28 -27.36 7.01
N GLU A 288 0.71 -28.25 6.94
CA GLU A 288 0.54 -29.70 7.08
C GLU A 288 -0.11 -30.05 8.42
N THR A 289 0.35 -29.42 9.51
CA THR A 289 -0.22 -29.63 10.84
C THR A 289 -1.70 -29.26 10.90
N ILE A 290 -2.13 -28.20 10.21
CA ILE A 290 -3.54 -27.81 10.14
C ILE A 290 -4.33 -28.85 9.33
N GLY A 291 -3.82 -29.27 8.17
CA GLY A 291 -4.46 -30.25 7.30
C GLY A 291 -4.59 -31.65 7.91
N ASN A 292 -3.69 -32.03 8.82
CA ASN A 292 -3.71 -33.33 9.50
C ASN A 292 -4.52 -33.32 10.81
N ARG A 293 -5.25 -32.25 11.13
CA ARG A 293 -6.15 -32.22 12.30
C ARG A 293 -7.33 -33.16 12.10
N ALA A 294 -7.96 -33.55 13.21
CA ALA A 294 -9.14 -34.39 13.18
C ALA A 294 -10.24 -33.80 12.26
N PRO A 295 -10.99 -34.63 11.49
CA PRO A 295 -11.88 -34.18 10.42
C PRO A 295 -13.05 -33.27 10.82
N TYR A 296 -13.26 -32.96 12.10
CA TYR A 296 -14.34 -32.08 12.57
C TYR A 296 -13.83 -30.87 13.33
N LYS A 297 -12.51 -30.68 13.37
CA LYS A 297 -11.92 -29.55 14.05
C LYS A 297 -12.05 -28.31 13.19
N GLU A 298 -12.69 -27.28 13.74
CA GLU A 298 -12.77 -25.96 13.11
C GLU A 298 -11.38 -25.34 13.00
N ILE A 299 -11.22 -24.46 12.00
CA ILE A 299 -10.01 -23.67 11.80
C ILE A 299 -10.26 -22.23 12.25
N THR A 300 -9.22 -21.54 12.68
CA THR A 300 -9.32 -20.11 12.99
C THR A 300 -9.37 -19.28 11.71
N THR A 301 -9.84 -18.03 11.81
CA THR A 301 -9.84 -17.09 10.67
C THR A 301 -8.45 -16.88 10.09
N ALA A 302 -7.40 -16.83 10.93
CA ALA A 302 -6.01 -16.69 10.46
C ALA A 302 -5.54 -17.94 9.69
N GLU A 303 -5.96 -19.14 10.11
CA GLU A 303 -5.71 -20.38 9.38
C GLU A 303 -6.44 -20.40 8.05
N ALA A 304 -7.71 -19.99 8.02
CA ALA A 304 -8.49 -19.88 6.79
C ALA A 304 -7.83 -18.91 5.79
N GLN A 305 -7.39 -17.73 6.25
CA GLN A 305 -6.70 -16.74 5.42
C GLN A 305 -5.38 -17.26 4.84
N ALA A 306 -4.60 -17.97 5.66
CA ALA A 306 -3.35 -18.57 5.21
C ALA A 306 -3.57 -19.72 4.21
N LEU A 307 -4.59 -20.56 4.42
CA LEU A 307 -4.90 -21.65 3.51
C LEU A 307 -5.55 -21.17 2.20
N ALA A 308 -6.28 -20.05 2.21
CA ALA A 308 -6.89 -19.45 1.02
C ALA A 308 -5.84 -19.00 -0.03
N LEU A 309 -4.58 -18.88 0.38
CA LEU A 309 -3.45 -18.66 -0.52
C LEU A 309 -3.26 -19.80 -1.54
N VAL A 310 -3.86 -20.99 -1.32
CA VAL A 310 -3.83 -22.12 -2.26
C VAL A 310 -4.36 -21.75 -3.65
N ALA A 311 -5.23 -20.73 -3.76
CA ALA A 311 -5.70 -20.21 -5.03
C ALA A 311 -4.56 -19.74 -5.95
N HIS A 312 -3.47 -19.21 -5.39
CA HIS A 312 -2.38 -18.64 -6.17
C HIS A 312 -1.39 -19.73 -6.67
N PRO A 313 -1.17 -19.84 -8.00
CA PRO A 313 -0.27 -20.85 -8.56
C PRO A 313 1.18 -20.75 -8.04
N GLU A 314 1.72 -19.54 -7.93
CA GLU A 314 3.10 -19.31 -7.44
C GLU A 314 3.29 -19.76 -5.99
N LEU A 315 2.22 -19.65 -5.19
CA LEU A 315 2.24 -20.02 -3.78
C LEU A 315 2.10 -21.52 -3.59
N ARG A 316 1.33 -22.19 -4.44
CA ARG A 316 1.32 -23.65 -4.52
C ARG A 316 2.70 -24.22 -4.82
N ALA A 317 3.48 -23.56 -5.69
CA ALA A 317 4.85 -23.98 -5.97
C ALA A 317 5.80 -23.73 -4.78
N THR A 318 5.58 -22.65 -4.03
CA THR A 318 6.45 -22.25 -2.90
C THR A 318 6.09 -22.97 -1.59
N LEU A 319 4.80 -23.22 -1.36
CA LEU A 319 4.22 -23.88 -0.19
C LEU A 319 3.29 -25.03 -0.67
N PRO A 320 3.87 -26.14 -1.15
CA PRO A 320 3.07 -27.26 -1.69
C PRO A 320 2.11 -27.88 -0.68
N ALA A 321 2.39 -27.73 0.63
CA ALA A 321 1.51 -28.18 1.70
C ALA A 321 0.08 -27.60 1.62
N LEU A 322 -0.10 -26.42 1.00
CA LEU A 322 -1.40 -25.77 0.86
C LEU A 322 -2.42 -26.68 0.15
N ILE A 323 -1.98 -27.40 -0.89
CA ILE A 323 -2.85 -28.25 -1.71
C ILE A 323 -3.37 -29.42 -0.88
N GLU A 324 -2.46 -30.14 -0.23
CA GLU A 324 -2.79 -31.32 0.56
C GLU A 324 -3.59 -30.94 1.80
N ALA A 325 -3.24 -29.83 2.47
CA ALA A 325 -3.97 -29.36 3.64
C ALA A 325 -5.43 -29.02 3.29
N PHE A 326 -5.66 -28.24 2.23
CA PHE A 326 -7.02 -27.94 1.76
C PHE A 326 -7.80 -29.22 1.44
N SER A 327 -7.17 -30.17 0.74
CA SER A 327 -7.79 -31.43 0.29
C SER A 327 -8.06 -32.45 1.40
N LYS A 328 -7.49 -32.28 2.59
CA LYS A 328 -7.77 -33.15 3.75
C LYS A 328 -8.85 -32.61 4.67
N LEU A 329 -9.08 -31.30 4.64
CA LEU A 329 -10.10 -30.66 5.46
C LEU A 329 -11.50 -31.08 5.02
N TRP A 330 -12.40 -31.18 5.99
CA TRP A 330 -13.83 -31.38 5.74
C TRP A 330 -14.49 -30.11 5.18
N TYR A 331 -15.75 -30.24 4.78
CA TYR A 331 -16.42 -29.26 3.95
C TYR A 331 -16.58 -27.88 4.61
N ILE A 332 -16.74 -27.77 5.94
CA ILE A 332 -16.91 -26.48 6.62
C ILE A 332 -15.63 -25.62 6.61
N PRO A 333 -14.45 -26.09 7.08
CA PRO A 333 -13.21 -25.35 6.94
C PRO A 333 -12.86 -25.00 5.50
N ARG A 334 -13.21 -25.86 4.53
CA ARG A 334 -13.04 -25.50 3.11
C ARG A 334 -13.94 -24.33 2.72
N ALA A 335 -15.20 -24.30 3.16
CA ALA A 335 -16.07 -23.15 2.94
C ALA A 335 -15.51 -21.88 3.61
N ASP A 336 -14.98 -21.97 4.83
CA ASP A 336 -14.31 -20.85 5.51
C ASP A 336 -13.10 -20.33 4.74
N ILE A 337 -12.31 -21.23 4.12
CA ILE A 337 -11.16 -20.89 3.28
C ILE A 337 -11.61 -20.15 2.01
N ILE A 338 -12.62 -20.68 1.33
CA ILE A 338 -13.17 -20.07 0.10
C ILE A 338 -13.69 -18.67 0.39
N ALA A 339 -14.39 -18.48 1.51
CA ALA A 339 -14.92 -17.18 1.92
C ALA A 339 -13.83 -16.11 2.12
N GLN A 340 -12.59 -16.48 2.44
CA GLN A 340 -11.50 -15.50 2.59
C GLN A 340 -11.04 -14.94 1.25
N ARG A 341 -11.06 -15.75 0.19
CA ARG A 341 -10.62 -15.37 -1.15
C ARG A 341 -11.33 -16.23 -2.20
N PRO A 342 -12.54 -15.86 -2.64
CA PRO A 342 -13.21 -16.52 -3.75
C PRO A 342 -12.34 -16.45 -5.01
N ASP A 343 -12.18 -17.57 -5.71
CA ASP A 343 -11.27 -17.70 -6.85
C ASP A 343 -11.70 -18.87 -7.75
N PRO A 344 -11.46 -18.82 -9.08
CA PRO A 344 -11.72 -19.93 -9.99
C PRO A 344 -11.08 -21.26 -9.57
N TYR A 345 -9.98 -21.25 -8.81
CA TYR A 345 -9.38 -22.46 -8.25
C TYR A 345 -10.39 -23.31 -7.44
N PHE A 346 -11.36 -22.68 -6.79
CA PHE A 346 -12.27 -23.35 -5.88
C PHE A 346 -13.53 -23.93 -6.54
N THR A 347 -13.88 -23.51 -7.77
CA THR A 347 -15.13 -23.94 -8.43
C THR A 347 -15.28 -25.45 -8.58
N PRO A 348 -14.23 -26.25 -8.87
CA PRO A 348 -14.38 -27.70 -9.03
C PRO A 348 -14.68 -28.44 -7.72
N PHE A 349 -14.50 -27.79 -6.56
CA PHE A 349 -14.71 -28.41 -5.26
C PHE A 349 -16.13 -28.18 -4.71
N LEU A 350 -16.86 -27.20 -5.25
CA LEU A 350 -18.18 -26.80 -4.72
C LEU A 350 -19.22 -27.92 -4.71
N PRO A 351 -19.36 -28.77 -5.77
CA PRO A 351 -20.34 -29.86 -5.75
C PRO A 351 -20.09 -30.85 -4.61
N ALA A 352 -18.82 -31.21 -4.38
CA ALA A 352 -18.45 -32.11 -3.28
C ALA A 352 -18.75 -31.50 -1.90
N LEU A 353 -18.61 -30.17 -1.74
CA LEU A 353 -18.98 -29.51 -0.48
C LEU A 353 -20.48 -29.62 -0.20
N LEU A 354 -21.33 -29.39 -1.22
CA LEU A 354 -22.78 -29.50 -1.09
C LEU A 354 -23.22 -30.94 -0.81
N LYS A 355 -22.61 -31.90 -1.49
CA LYS A 355 -22.85 -33.32 -1.27
C LYS A 355 -22.59 -33.77 0.18
N ASP A 356 -21.52 -33.25 0.78
CA ASP A 356 -21.11 -33.64 2.14
C ASP A 356 -21.88 -32.91 3.26
N VAL A 357 -22.78 -31.98 2.92
CA VAL A 357 -23.60 -31.24 3.90
C VAL A 357 -24.44 -32.22 4.73
N GLY A 358 -24.30 -32.12 6.05
CA GLY A 358 -25.00 -33.00 7.01
C GLY A 358 -26.16 -32.36 7.78
N SER A 359 -26.43 -31.07 7.61
CA SER A 359 -27.58 -30.39 8.23
C SER A 359 -28.02 -29.16 7.45
N PHE A 360 -29.29 -28.77 7.57
CA PHE A 360 -29.85 -27.55 6.96
C PHE A 360 -29.03 -26.28 7.25
N ASP A 361 -28.60 -26.08 8.50
CA ASP A 361 -27.81 -24.91 8.88
C ASP A 361 -26.43 -24.91 8.19
N ARG A 362 -25.80 -26.08 8.09
CA ARG A 362 -24.51 -26.23 7.40
C ARG A 362 -24.67 -26.10 5.88
N GLY A 363 -25.81 -26.47 5.32
CA GLY A 363 -26.14 -26.24 3.91
C GLY A 363 -26.21 -24.75 3.59
N GLN A 364 -26.89 -23.98 4.45
CA GLN A 364 -26.92 -22.52 4.35
C GLN A 364 -25.52 -21.92 4.42
N GLU A 365 -24.71 -22.37 5.38
CA GLU A 365 -23.34 -21.88 5.56
C GLU A 365 -22.44 -22.17 4.35
N VAL A 366 -22.50 -23.37 3.77
CA VAL A 366 -21.73 -23.73 2.56
C VAL A 366 -22.16 -22.88 1.36
N ALA A 367 -23.47 -22.67 1.18
CA ALA A 367 -23.96 -21.83 0.10
C ALA A 367 -23.45 -20.38 0.23
N GLU A 368 -23.59 -19.79 1.42
CA GLU A 368 -23.19 -18.41 1.71
C GLU A 368 -21.67 -18.20 1.61
N LYS A 369 -20.88 -19.13 2.16
CA LYS A 369 -19.42 -18.97 2.26
C LYS A 369 -18.65 -19.46 1.03
N ALA A 370 -19.18 -20.41 0.28
CA ALA A 370 -18.46 -21.05 -0.82
C ALA A 370 -19.15 -20.89 -2.19
N VAL A 371 -20.43 -21.23 -2.29
CA VAL A 371 -21.10 -21.31 -3.60
C VAL A 371 -21.38 -19.93 -4.18
N LEU A 372 -22.09 -19.07 -3.43
CA LEU A 372 -22.46 -17.73 -3.91
C LEU A 372 -21.23 -16.84 -4.20
N PRO A 373 -20.19 -16.79 -3.35
CA PRO A 373 -19.02 -15.97 -3.63
C PRO A 373 -18.24 -16.41 -4.87
N CYS A 374 -18.32 -17.69 -5.24
CA CYS A 374 -17.66 -18.24 -6.43
C CYS A 374 -18.54 -18.27 -7.68
N ALA A 375 -19.81 -17.84 -7.58
CA ALA A 375 -20.78 -17.96 -8.66
C ALA A 375 -20.33 -17.29 -9.97
N GLY A 376 -19.69 -16.12 -9.87
CA GLY A 376 -19.17 -15.39 -11.04
C GLY A 376 -18.01 -16.07 -11.77
N PHE A 377 -17.43 -17.14 -11.21
CA PHE A 377 -16.35 -17.92 -11.83
C PHE A 377 -16.81 -19.24 -12.45
N LEU A 378 -18.04 -19.67 -12.13
CA LEU A 378 -18.57 -20.95 -12.62
C LEU A 378 -18.65 -20.97 -14.14
N THR A 379 -18.33 -22.12 -14.71
CA THR A 379 -18.69 -22.51 -16.08
C THR A 379 -20.05 -23.21 -16.11
N LEU A 380 -20.65 -23.38 -17.30
CA LEU A 380 -21.93 -24.10 -17.43
C LEU A 380 -21.89 -25.54 -16.88
N PRO A 381 -20.86 -26.37 -17.18
CA PRO A 381 -20.77 -27.72 -16.61
C PRO A 381 -20.61 -27.74 -15.08
N GLU A 382 -19.85 -26.79 -14.53
CA GLU A 382 -19.68 -26.69 -13.07
C GLU A 382 -20.98 -26.24 -12.39
N LEU A 383 -21.70 -25.29 -12.99
CA LEU A 383 -23.01 -24.86 -12.49
C LEU A 383 -24.03 -25.99 -12.52
N GLU A 384 -24.06 -26.79 -13.58
CA GLU A 384 -24.90 -27.99 -13.66
C GLU A 384 -24.62 -28.95 -12.49
N GLN A 385 -23.35 -29.27 -12.22
CA GLN A 385 -22.97 -30.12 -11.09
C GLN A 385 -23.34 -29.52 -9.72
N VAL A 386 -23.14 -28.20 -9.55
CA VAL A 386 -23.54 -27.50 -8.31
C VAL A 386 -25.05 -27.62 -8.09
N LEU A 387 -25.86 -27.39 -9.13
CA LEU A 387 -27.31 -27.49 -9.04
C LEU A 387 -27.79 -28.91 -8.81
N THR A 388 -27.16 -29.91 -9.43
CA THR A 388 -27.45 -31.32 -9.18
C THR A 388 -27.20 -31.68 -7.72
N GLU A 389 -26.00 -31.45 -7.18
CA GLU A 389 -25.69 -31.80 -5.78
C GLU A 389 -26.49 -30.95 -4.77
N TRP A 390 -26.86 -29.72 -5.14
CA TRP A 390 -27.79 -28.91 -4.34
C TRP A 390 -29.18 -29.55 -4.28
N ASN A 391 -29.69 -30.00 -5.42
CA ASN A 391 -31.03 -30.58 -5.53
C ASN A 391 -31.12 -31.97 -4.87
N ASP A 392 -30.10 -32.80 -5.07
CA ASP A 392 -30.05 -34.19 -4.61
C ASP A 392 -29.83 -34.32 -3.09
N ASN A 393 -29.29 -33.28 -2.43
CA ASN A 393 -29.11 -33.29 -0.98
C ASN A 393 -30.25 -32.51 -0.28
N ASP A 394 -31.15 -33.23 0.40
CA ASP A 394 -32.23 -32.63 1.20
C ASP A 394 -31.73 -31.58 2.20
N GLN A 395 -30.52 -31.73 2.75
CA GLN A 395 -29.93 -30.77 3.68
C GLN A 395 -29.59 -29.41 3.03
N CYS A 396 -29.58 -29.33 1.69
CA CYS A 396 -29.42 -28.09 0.93
C CYS A 396 -30.75 -27.35 0.70
N TRP A 397 -31.84 -27.75 1.36
CA TRP A 397 -33.15 -27.09 1.28
C TRP A 397 -33.57 -26.36 2.56
N GLY A 398 -32.58 -25.84 3.31
CA GLY A 398 -32.82 -24.97 4.47
C GLY A 398 -33.58 -23.69 4.12
N ARG A 399 -34.10 -22.97 5.13
CA ARG A 399 -35.04 -21.85 4.94
C ARG A 399 -34.57 -20.75 3.98
N ALA A 400 -33.28 -20.44 3.95
CA ALA A 400 -32.70 -19.40 3.08
C ALA A 400 -32.33 -19.92 1.67
N MET A 401 -32.17 -21.23 1.51
CA MET A 401 -31.59 -21.85 0.31
C MET A 401 -32.39 -21.57 -0.97
N PRO A 402 -33.74 -21.58 -0.98
CA PRO A 402 -34.49 -21.16 -2.16
C PRO A 402 -34.19 -19.73 -2.62
N GLY A 403 -33.94 -18.81 -1.67
CA GLY A 403 -33.53 -17.44 -1.99
C GLY A 403 -32.12 -17.40 -2.58
N TYR A 404 -31.20 -18.21 -2.04
CA TYR A 404 -29.86 -18.35 -2.58
C TYR A 404 -29.82 -18.97 -3.99
N LEU A 405 -30.75 -19.85 -4.36
CA LEU A 405 -30.87 -20.32 -5.74
C LEU A 405 -31.24 -19.21 -6.72
N VAL A 406 -32.11 -18.28 -6.31
CA VAL A 406 -32.45 -17.08 -7.10
C VAL A 406 -31.25 -16.14 -7.21
N GLU A 407 -30.53 -15.95 -6.11
CA GLU A 407 -29.30 -15.16 -6.09
C GLU A 407 -28.22 -15.78 -6.99
N LEU A 408 -28.01 -17.10 -6.90
CA LEU A 408 -27.09 -17.86 -7.76
C LEU A 408 -27.44 -17.70 -9.24
N TYR A 409 -28.72 -17.73 -9.60
CA TYR A 409 -29.17 -17.49 -10.97
C TYR A 409 -28.80 -16.08 -11.49
N THR A 410 -28.84 -15.09 -10.60
CA THR A 410 -28.46 -13.70 -10.90
C THR A 410 -26.94 -13.57 -11.02
N LEU A 411 -26.20 -14.12 -10.07
CA LEU A 411 -24.73 -14.08 -10.02
C LEU A 411 -24.07 -14.86 -11.16
N THR A 412 -24.78 -15.80 -11.78
CA THR A 412 -24.30 -16.59 -12.94
C THR A 412 -24.75 -16.02 -14.30
N SER A 413 -25.18 -14.77 -14.33
CA SER A 413 -25.67 -14.11 -15.55
C SER A 413 -24.66 -14.06 -16.70
N HIS A 414 -23.36 -14.11 -16.41
CA HIS A 414 -22.28 -14.17 -17.39
C HIS A 414 -22.32 -15.42 -18.29
N LEU A 415 -23.02 -16.49 -17.88
CA LEU A 415 -23.15 -17.73 -18.65
C LEU A 415 -24.24 -17.69 -19.74
N GLY A 416 -24.95 -16.57 -19.87
CA GLY A 416 -25.96 -16.36 -20.89
C GLY A 416 -27.26 -17.15 -20.67
N GLU A 417 -28.22 -16.99 -21.57
CA GLU A 417 -29.59 -17.52 -21.43
C GLU A 417 -29.66 -19.06 -21.40
N GLY A 418 -28.66 -19.73 -21.98
CA GLY A 418 -28.60 -21.19 -22.04
C GLY A 418 -28.57 -21.89 -20.66
N ARG A 419 -28.20 -21.17 -19.59
CA ARG A 419 -28.22 -21.70 -18.22
C ARG A 419 -29.62 -21.93 -17.66
N ARG A 420 -30.67 -21.27 -18.19
CA ARG A 420 -32.06 -21.40 -17.68
C ARG A 420 -32.53 -22.85 -17.62
N ARG A 421 -32.14 -23.65 -18.62
CA ARG A 421 -32.50 -25.08 -18.69
C ARG A 421 -32.00 -25.90 -17.49
N LEU A 422 -30.96 -25.42 -16.80
CA LEU A 422 -30.40 -26.10 -15.63
C LEU A 422 -31.29 -25.97 -14.38
N TRP A 423 -32.20 -24.99 -14.36
CA TRP A 423 -33.18 -24.80 -13.26
C TRP A 423 -34.48 -25.60 -13.47
N THR A 424 -34.72 -26.12 -14.68
CA THR A 424 -35.94 -26.88 -14.97
C THR A 424 -36.11 -28.13 -14.08
N PRO A 425 -35.08 -28.99 -13.88
CA PRO A 425 -35.21 -30.15 -12.99
C PRO A 425 -35.56 -29.75 -11.56
N ILE A 426 -34.92 -28.69 -11.05
CA ILE A 426 -35.20 -28.16 -9.70
C ILE A 426 -36.65 -27.72 -9.57
N LEU A 427 -37.17 -26.96 -10.56
CA LEU A 427 -38.56 -26.50 -10.56
C LEU A 427 -39.57 -27.66 -10.64
N GLU A 428 -39.23 -28.74 -11.34
CA GLU A 428 -40.07 -29.94 -11.41
C GLU A 428 -40.13 -30.64 -10.04
N ASP A 429 -38.99 -30.79 -9.36
CA ASP A 429 -38.91 -31.47 -8.07
C ASP A 429 -39.59 -30.71 -6.94
N VAL A 430 -39.51 -29.37 -6.93
CA VAL A 430 -40.18 -28.54 -5.91
C VAL A 430 -41.63 -28.17 -6.25
N ARG A 431 -42.20 -28.70 -7.34
CA ARG A 431 -43.57 -28.38 -7.78
C ARG A 431 -44.62 -28.66 -6.70
N GLY A 432 -44.36 -29.64 -5.82
CA GLY A 432 -45.22 -29.97 -4.68
C GLY A 432 -45.20 -28.95 -3.52
N ASP A 433 -44.22 -28.04 -3.48
CA ASP A 433 -44.15 -26.93 -2.53
C ASP A 433 -44.39 -25.60 -3.26
N GLU A 434 -45.66 -25.18 -3.32
CA GLU A 434 -46.06 -23.96 -4.03
C GLU A 434 -45.28 -22.71 -3.61
N ARG A 435 -44.90 -22.62 -2.33
CA ARG A 435 -44.18 -21.46 -1.82
C ARG A 435 -42.77 -21.41 -2.39
N VAL A 436 -42.06 -22.54 -2.35
CA VAL A 436 -40.69 -22.64 -2.86
C VAL A 436 -40.68 -22.53 -4.38
N PHE A 437 -41.60 -23.21 -5.06
CA PHE A 437 -41.77 -23.13 -6.51
C PHE A 437 -41.98 -21.69 -6.98
N ASN A 438 -42.97 -20.98 -6.43
CA ASN A 438 -43.29 -19.62 -6.85
C ASN A 438 -42.14 -18.64 -6.58
N LEU A 439 -41.40 -18.81 -5.48
CA LEU A 439 -40.22 -18.01 -5.17
C LEU A 439 -39.13 -18.18 -6.23
N ILE A 440 -38.77 -19.42 -6.57
CA ILE A 440 -37.72 -19.71 -7.55
C ILE A 440 -38.18 -19.31 -8.95
N ALA A 441 -39.39 -19.70 -9.36
CA ALA A 441 -39.94 -19.40 -10.69
C ALA A 441 -40.00 -17.89 -10.94
N SER A 442 -40.52 -17.10 -10.00
CA SER A 442 -40.55 -15.64 -10.12
C SER A 442 -39.15 -15.03 -10.13
N GLY A 443 -38.25 -15.50 -9.27
CA GLY A 443 -36.88 -15.01 -9.16
C GLY A 443 -36.03 -15.22 -10.41
N ILE A 444 -36.27 -16.32 -11.14
CA ILE A 444 -35.58 -16.60 -12.41
C ILE A 444 -36.35 -16.09 -13.63
N GLY A 445 -37.56 -15.55 -13.46
CA GLY A 445 -38.40 -15.06 -14.55
C GLY A 445 -39.04 -16.16 -15.40
N SER A 446 -39.38 -17.31 -14.80
CA SER A 446 -40.19 -18.36 -15.44
C SER A 446 -41.68 -17.99 -15.35
N THR A 447 -42.41 -18.07 -16.47
CA THR A 447 -43.84 -17.73 -16.56
C THR A 447 -44.77 -18.90 -16.23
N GLU A 448 -44.23 -20.07 -15.90
CA GLU A 448 -45.03 -21.22 -15.46
C GLU A 448 -45.47 -21.00 -14.00
N ALA A 449 -46.71 -20.56 -13.80
CA ALA A 449 -47.34 -20.57 -12.48
C ALA A 449 -47.82 -22.00 -12.16
N SER A 450 -47.57 -22.46 -10.93
CA SER A 450 -48.16 -23.72 -10.42
C SER A 450 -49.68 -23.63 -10.61
N SER A 451 -50.23 -24.48 -11.47
CA SER A 451 -51.67 -24.57 -11.70
C SER A 451 -52.20 -25.78 -10.93
N THR A 452 -52.67 -25.51 -9.71
CA THR A 452 -53.52 -26.34 -8.82
C THR A 452 -53.07 -27.73 -8.43
#